data_AF-A0A843DG43-F1
#
_entry.id   AF-A0A843DG43-F1
#
_cell.length_a   1.000
_cell.length_b   1.000
_cell.length_c   1.000
_cell.angle_alpha   90.00
_cell.angle_beta   90.00
_cell.angle_gamma   90.00
#
_symmetry.space_group_name_H-M   'P 1'
#
loop_
_entity.id
_entity.type
_entity.pdbx_description
1 polymer ?
#
loop_
_entity_poly.entity_id
_entity_poly.type
_entity_poly.pdbx_seq_one_letter_code
_entity_poly.pdbx_strand_id
1 'polypeptide(L)'
;VIHAPQGCAHQMFSGFHAMMADAGLSRIPKVIVSNIQNREAIFGGEEALAEALDRAEEESPALISVVTSCVPETIGDDTEGVCAAHPASERIVYIPASGFLGGSSQAGENTALVRLSTLAEPKEPIPRTAALIGEKNLESEVEENYAEVCRLLDRLGIKVILRFCRNIEAAEIARLGEAAFFIIRDERVEEAGITIANRFGRPYVSAFPSGLSGSISFLQEAGKACGIPEEEIAEAVFAEEEYQREQLAPFAELAGTAVALGFEPFAGCHAVAREAMERIGITESADGMPVKLPFYLPVGAAGVLKMLYLWRREKRR
;
A
#
# COMPACT_ATOMS: atom_id res chain seq x y z
N VAL A 1 -9.17 -10.78 15.93
CA VAL A 1 -9.03 -10.81 17.39
C VAL A 1 -7.84 -9.94 17.80
N ILE A 2 -8.00 -9.08 18.80
CA ILE A 2 -6.90 -8.31 19.40
C ILE A 2 -6.55 -8.97 20.73
N HIS A 3 -5.33 -9.49 20.83
CA HIS A 3 -4.81 -10.05 22.06
C HIS A 3 -4.18 -8.94 22.91
N ALA A 4 -4.97 -8.36 23.81
CA ALA A 4 -4.62 -7.13 24.53
C ALA A 4 -5.53 -6.88 25.75
N PRO A 5 -5.08 -6.01 26.68
CA PRO A 5 -5.99 -5.33 27.61
C PRO A 5 -7.01 -4.46 26.88
N GLN A 6 -8.20 -4.29 27.45
CA GLN A 6 -9.29 -3.53 26.83
C GLN A 6 -8.94 -2.07 26.53
N GLY A 7 -8.15 -1.41 27.40
CA GLY A 7 -7.76 -0.01 27.21
C GLY A 7 -6.91 0.21 25.97
N CYS A 8 -5.91 -0.65 25.73
CA CYS A 8 -5.05 -0.59 24.54
C CYS A 8 -5.86 -0.85 23.27
N ALA A 9 -6.73 -1.88 23.28
CA ALA A 9 -7.59 -2.18 22.16
C ALA A 9 -8.56 -1.04 21.83
N HIS A 10 -9.10 -0.36 22.84
CA HIS A 10 -9.99 0.78 22.65
C HIS A 10 -9.30 1.96 21.95
N GLN A 11 -8.08 2.30 22.38
CA GLN A 11 -7.30 3.39 21.75
C GLN A 11 -6.99 3.09 20.28
N MET A 12 -6.51 1.88 19.97
CA MET A 12 -6.22 1.46 18.60
C MET A 12 -7.48 1.48 17.73
N PHE A 13 -8.58 0.92 18.23
CA PHE A 13 -9.84 0.89 17.48
C PHE A 13 -10.41 2.29 17.26
N SER A 14 -10.31 3.18 18.24
CA SER A 14 -10.78 4.56 18.12
C SER A 14 -10.00 5.34 17.06
N GLY A 15 -8.66 5.20 17.05
CA GLY A 15 -7.81 5.81 16.03
C GLY A 15 -8.09 5.25 14.63
N PHE A 16 -8.17 3.92 14.50
CA PHE A 16 -8.50 3.26 13.24
C PHE A 16 -9.88 3.69 12.72
N HIS A 17 -10.88 3.77 13.59
CA HIS A 17 -12.23 4.22 13.24
C HIS A 17 -12.24 5.67 12.75
N ALA A 18 -11.50 6.57 13.39
CA ALA A 18 -11.37 7.95 12.95
C ALA A 18 -10.74 8.06 11.56
N MET A 19 -9.67 7.29 11.31
CA MET A 19 -9.00 7.24 10.00
C MET A 19 -9.91 6.65 8.91
N MET A 20 -10.66 5.59 9.21
CA MET A 20 -11.63 5.02 8.28
C MET A 20 -12.74 6.01 7.93
N ALA A 21 -13.25 6.74 8.93
CA ALA A 21 -14.28 7.75 8.73
C ALA A 21 -13.77 8.90 7.84
N ASP A 22 -12.53 9.36 8.05
CA ASP A 22 -11.88 10.38 7.21
C ASP A 22 -11.71 9.89 5.77
N ALA A 23 -11.36 8.62 5.59
CA ALA A 23 -11.28 7.95 4.29
C ALA A 23 -12.66 7.61 3.66
N GLY A 24 -13.77 7.98 4.30
CA GLY A 24 -15.13 7.73 3.81
C GLY A 24 -15.56 6.25 3.84
N LEU A 25 -14.86 5.42 4.61
CA LEU A 25 -15.13 3.99 4.75
C LEU A 25 -16.21 3.75 5.83
N SER A 26 -17.31 3.11 5.45
CA SER A 26 -18.47 2.88 6.32
C SER A 26 -18.54 1.49 6.94
N ARG A 27 -17.76 0.53 6.43
CA ARG A 27 -17.76 -0.85 6.92
C ARG A 27 -16.66 -1.06 7.94
N ILE A 28 -17.01 -1.03 9.22
CA ILE A 28 -16.09 -1.28 10.32
C ILE A 28 -15.89 -2.80 10.46
N PRO A 29 -14.64 -3.30 10.53
CA PRO A 29 -14.41 -4.72 10.79
C PRO A 29 -14.90 -5.10 12.19
N LYS A 30 -15.41 -6.33 12.34
CA LYS A 30 -15.74 -6.87 13.67
C LYS A 30 -14.44 -7.06 14.46
N VAL A 31 -14.37 -6.44 15.63
CA VAL A 31 -13.22 -6.55 16.53
C VAL A 31 -13.64 -7.26 17.81
N ILE A 32 -12.93 -8.35 18.11
CA ILE A 32 -13.05 -9.10 19.36
C ILE A 32 -11.74 -8.94 20.12
N VAL A 33 -11.83 -8.64 21.41
CA VAL A 33 -10.68 -8.44 22.29
C VAL A 33 -10.66 -9.56 23.31
N SER A 34 -9.51 -10.20 23.50
CA SER A 34 -9.29 -11.23 24.55
C SER A 34 -9.41 -10.67 25.97
N ASN A 35 -9.18 -9.36 26.14
CA ASN A 35 -9.33 -8.64 27.39
C ASN A 35 -8.41 -9.17 28.50
N ILE A 36 -7.10 -9.02 28.31
CA ILE A 36 -6.09 -9.35 29.32
C ILE A 36 -6.31 -8.47 30.56
N GLN A 37 -6.59 -9.10 31.71
CA GLN A 37 -6.73 -8.44 33.01
C GLN A 37 -5.55 -8.78 33.92
N ASN A 38 -5.63 -8.39 35.19
CA ASN A 38 -4.56 -8.64 36.17
C ASN A 38 -4.24 -10.12 36.34
N ARG A 39 -5.24 -11.02 36.24
CA ARG A 39 -5.03 -12.46 36.37
C ARG A 39 -4.18 -12.96 35.19
N GLU A 40 -4.59 -12.65 33.96
CA GLU A 40 -3.93 -13.06 32.74
C GLU A 40 -2.52 -12.47 32.65
N ALA A 41 -2.34 -11.21 33.09
CA ALA A 41 -1.01 -10.59 33.14
C ALA A 41 -0.04 -11.27 34.14
N ILE A 42 -0.53 -12.01 35.13
CA ILE A 42 0.29 -12.73 36.12
C ILE A 42 0.48 -14.20 35.73
N PHE A 43 -0.55 -14.84 35.18
CA PHE A 43 -0.61 -16.28 34.98
C PHE A 43 -0.59 -16.74 33.51
N GLY A 44 -0.59 -15.81 32.55
CA GLY A 44 -0.67 -16.08 31.11
C GLY A 44 -2.04 -15.71 30.51
N GLY A 45 -2.02 -15.19 29.29
CA GLY A 45 -3.20 -14.76 28.55
C GLY A 45 -3.74 -15.80 27.55
N GLU A 46 -3.14 -16.97 27.45
CA GLU A 46 -3.45 -17.96 26.40
C GLU A 46 -4.89 -18.48 26.47
N GLU A 47 -5.41 -18.73 27.67
CA GLU A 47 -6.81 -19.16 27.88
C GLU A 47 -7.80 -18.09 27.38
N ALA A 48 -7.53 -16.82 27.70
CA ALA A 48 -8.36 -15.70 27.25
C ALA A 48 -8.29 -15.48 25.72
N LEU A 49 -7.15 -15.83 25.10
CA LEU A 49 -7.04 -15.84 23.64
C LEU A 49 -7.87 -16.97 23.03
N ALA A 50 -7.79 -18.19 23.58
CA ALA A 50 -8.57 -19.33 23.10
C ALA A 50 -10.08 -19.03 23.15
N GLU A 51 -10.59 -18.51 24.28
CA GLU A 51 -12.00 -18.11 24.39
C GLU A 51 -12.38 -17.01 23.39
N ALA A 52 -11.47 -16.09 23.09
CA ALA A 52 -11.71 -15.04 22.10
C ALA A 52 -11.73 -15.57 20.66
N LEU A 53 -10.98 -16.64 20.37
CA LEU A 53 -11.00 -17.35 19.11
C LEU A 53 -12.31 -18.13 18.95
N ASP A 54 -12.77 -18.83 19.99
CA ASP A 54 -14.06 -19.53 19.97
C ASP A 54 -15.21 -18.58 19.63
N ARG A 55 -15.25 -17.42 20.32
CA ARG A 55 -16.24 -16.35 20.06
C ARG A 55 -16.12 -15.74 18.66
N ALA A 56 -14.91 -15.71 18.09
CA ALA A 56 -14.72 -15.25 16.72
C ALA A 56 -15.24 -16.27 15.71
N GLU A 57 -15.03 -17.56 15.99
CA GLU A 57 -15.44 -18.67 15.15
C GLU A 57 -16.97 -18.87 15.13
N GLU A 58 -17.66 -18.55 16.23
CA GLU A 58 -19.14 -18.53 16.29
C GLU A 58 -19.78 -17.63 15.21
N GLU A 59 -19.07 -16.60 14.76
CA GLU A 59 -19.51 -15.68 13.69
C GLU A 59 -19.22 -16.25 12.28
N SER A 60 -18.64 -17.45 12.19
CA SER A 60 -18.26 -18.15 10.94
C SER A 60 -17.47 -17.28 9.94
N PRO A 61 -16.37 -16.62 10.35
CA PRO A 61 -15.59 -15.76 9.48
C PRO A 61 -14.79 -16.56 8.45
N ALA A 62 -14.54 -15.96 7.28
CA ALA A 62 -13.65 -16.52 6.28
C ALA A 62 -12.16 -16.47 6.70
N LEU A 63 -11.79 -15.52 7.57
CA LEU A 63 -10.44 -15.29 8.06
C LEU A 63 -10.50 -14.63 9.43
N ILE A 64 -9.66 -15.10 10.36
CA ILE A 64 -9.44 -14.52 11.68
C ILE A 64 -7.99 -14.03 11.75
N SER A 65 -7.78 -12.72 11.77
CA SER A 65 -6.46 -12.15 12.07
C SER A 65 -6.31 -11.95 13.58
N VAL A 66 -5.25 -12.49 14.17
CA VAL A 66 -4.91 -12.33 15.58
C VAL A 66 -3.76 -11.34 15.68
N VAL A 67 -3.99 -10.21 16.33
CA VAL A 67 -2.99 -9.14 16.50
C VAL A 67 -2.68 -8.97 17.98
N THR A 68 -1.41 -9.08 18.36
CA THR A 68 -0.96 -8.90 19.75
C THR A 68 -0.59 -7.46 20.07
N SER A 69 -0.69 -7.12 21.35
CA SER A 69 -0.20 -5.86 21.92
C SER A 69 1.04 -6.11 22.79
N CYS A 70 1.52 -5.07 23.49
CA CYS A 70 2.73 -5.17 24.30
C CYS A 70 2.64 -6.20 25.44
N VAL A 71 1.48 -6.33 26.10
CA VAL A 71 1.35 -7.18 27.30
C VAL A 71 1.58 -8.66 27.01
N PRO A 72 0.83 -9.32 26.09
CA PRO A 72 0.97 -10.77 25.87
C PRO A 72 2.38 -11.14 25.38
N GLU A 73 2.98 -10.32 24.52
CA GLU A 73 4.35 -10.56 24.06
C GLU A 73 5.40 -10.37 25.17
N THR A 74 5.15 -9.49 26.15
CA THR A 74 6.06 -9.25 27.28
C THR A 74 6.00 -10.36 28.32
N ILE A 75 4.80 -10.87 28.60
CA ILE A 75 4.62 -11.96 29.58
C ILE A 75 5.01 -13.33 28.99
N GLY A 76 5.21 -13.40 27.68
CA GLY A 76 5.72 -14.58 26.99
C GLY A 76 4.61 -15.56 26.59
N ASP A 77 3.39 -15.08 26.36
CA ASP A 77 2.28 -15.91 25.89
C ASP A 77 2.64 -16.58 24.55
N ASP A 78 2.44 -17.90 24.45
CA ASP A 78 2.61 -18.64 23.19
C ASP A 78 1.40 -18.44 22.26
N THR A 79 1.23 -17.20 21.78
CA THR A 79 0.10 -16.82 20.92
C THR A 79 0.07 -17.63 19.62
N GLU A 80 1.23 -17.89 19.02
CA GLU A 80 1.34 -18.67 17.78
C GLU A 80 0.91 -20.12 18.03
N GLY A 81 1.35 -20.73 19.14
CA GLY A 81 0.94 -22.06 19.56
C GLY A 81 -0.57 -22.18 19.80
N VAL A 82 -1.18 -21.20 20.48
CA VAL A 82 -2.64 -21.17 20.69
C VAL A 82 -3.40 -21.09 19.35
N CYS A 83 -2.96 -20.23 18.44
CA CYS A 83 -3.56 -20.10 17.10
C CYS A 83 -3.44 -21.41 16.30
N ALA A 84 -2.27 -22.07 16.36
CA ALA A 84 -2.00 -23.32 15.65
C ALA A 84 -2.79 -24.52 16.21
N ALA A 85 -3.03 -24.55 17.52
CA ALA A 85 -3.77 -25.61 18.19
C ALA A 85 -5.30 -25.49 18.05
N HIS A 86 -5.81 -24.32 17.68
CA HIS A 86 -7.24 -24.09 17.53
C HIS A 86 -7.84 -24.89 16.35
N PRO A 87 -9.06 -25.46 16.46
CA PRO A 87 -9.67 -26.25 15.39
C PRO A 87 -9.83 -25.52 14.04
N ALA A 88 -9.90 -24.20 14.07
CA ALA A 88 -9.99 -23.33 12.89
C ALA A 88 -8.63 -22.76 12.43
N SER A 89 -7.50 -23.38 12.80
CA SER A 89 -6.15 -22.87 12.55
C SER A 89 -5.87 -22.52 11.08
N GLU A 90 -6.44 -23.23 10.11
CA GLU A 90 -6.31 -22.93 8.68
C GLU A 90 -6.89 -21.56 8.28
N ARG A 91 -7.79 -20.99 9.08
CA ARG A 91 -8.38 -19.66 8.90
C ARG A 91 -7.79 -18.62 9.84
N ILE A 92 -6.78 -18.95 10.64
CA ILE A 92 -6.21 -18.05 11.63
C ILE A 92 -4.84 -17.57 11.16
N VAL A 93 -4.65 -16.25 11.09
CA VAL A 93 -3.36 -15.62 10.81
C VAL A 93 -2.91 -14.83 12.01
N TYR A 94 -1.82 -15.26 12.63
CA TYR A 94 -1.17 -14.53 13.72
C TYR A 94 -0.25 -13.43 13.17
N ILE A 95 -0.40 -12.22 13.70
CA ILE A 95 0.34 -11.02 13.35
C ILE A 95 0.93 -10.42 14.64
N PRO A 96 2.22 -10.68 14.96
CA PRO A 96 2.88 -10.03 16.08
C PRO A 96 2.97 -8.51 15.86
N ALA A 97 2.68 -7.72 16.89
CA ALA A 97 2.60 -6.26 16.76
C ALA A 97 2.92 -5.48 18.06
N SER A 98 3.66 -6.07 19.00
CA SER A 98 4.12 -5.36 20.19
C SER A 98 4.99 -4.16 19.85
N GLY A 99 4.50 -2.95 20.17
CA GLY A 99 5.30 -1.74 20.08
C GLY A 99 6.44 -1.68 21.10
N PHE A 100 6.42 -2.52 22.14
CA PHE A 100 7.49 -2.57 23.17
C PHE A 100 8.75 -3.26 22.67
N LEU A 101 8.62 -4.28 21.81
CA LEU A 101 9.77 -5.01 21.24
C LEU A 101 10.47 -4.22 20.12
N GLY A 102 10.07 -2.97 19.90
CA GLY A 102 10.56 -2.09 18.85
C GLY A 102 9.74 -2.20 17.56
N GLY A 103 9.89 -1.21 16.70
CA GLY A 103 9.17 -1.13 15.42
C GLY A 103 8.25 0.07 15.34
N SER A 104 8.22 0.69 14.16
CA SER A 104 7.25 1.73 13.82
C SER A 104 5.97 1.10 13.28
N SER A 105 4.94 1.90 12.99
CA SER A 105 3.74 1.42 12.27
C SER A 105 4.09 0.70 10.96
N GLN A 106 5.20 1.07 10.32
CA GLN A 106 5.74 0.41 9.14
C GLN A 106 6.11 -1.06 9.41
N ALA A 107 6.74 -1.37 10.54
CA ALA A 107 7.13 -2.75 10.87
C ALA A 107 5.90 -3.66 11.06
N GLY A 108 4.84 -3.12 11.69
CA GLY A 108 3.57 -3.82 11.83
C GLY A 108 2.89 -4.08 10.48
N GLU A 109 2.91 -3.10 9.57
CA GLU A 109 2.38 -3.26 8.20
C GLU A 109 3.15 -4.32 7.41
N ASN A 110 4.49 -4.30 7.47
CA ASN A 110 5.30 -5.31 6.78
C ASN A 110 5.04 -6.72 7.34
N THR A 111 5.01 -6.85 8.67
CA THR A 111 4.67 -8.12 9.33
C THR A 111 3.29 -8.62 8.91
N ALA A 112 2.28 -7.75 8.88
CA ALA A 112 0.93 -8.10 8.47
C ALA A 112 0.88 -8.59 7.02
N LEU A 113 1.55 -7.90 6.09
CA LEU A 113 1.61 -8.33 4.68
C LEU A 113 2.31 -9.68 4.52
N VAL A 114 3.45 -9.89 5.20
CA VAL A 114 4.18 -11.17 5.15
C VAL A 114 3.31 -12.30 5.72
N ARG A 115 2.70 -12.10 6.90
CA ARG A 115 1.84 -13.10 7.54
C ARG A 115 0.57 -13.39 6.74
N LEU A 116 -0.08 -12.38 6.15
CA LEU A 116 -1.23 -12.62 5.28
C LEU A 116 -0.85 -13.35 3.99
N SER A 117 0.37 -13.16 3.48
CA SER A 117 0.81 -13.84 2.27
C SER A 117 0.88 -15.36 2.44
N THR A 118 0.99 -15.88 3.67
CA THR A 118 1.05 -17.32 3.95
C THR A 118 -0.24 -18.06 3.60
N LEU A 119 -1.36 -17.34 3.40
CA LEU A 119 -2.62 -17.88 2.88
C LEU A 119 -2.56 -18.21 1.39
N ALA A 120 -1.46 -17.90 0.71
CA ALA A 120 -1.21 -18.23 -0.67
C ALA A 120 0.06 -19.08 -0.81
N GLU A 121 0.00 -20.01 -1.76
CA GLU A 121 1.12 -20.87 -2.14
C GLU A 121 1.56 -20.56 -3.58
N PRO A 122 2.86 -20.75 -3.92
CA PRO A 122 3.32 -20.59 -5.29
C PRO A 122 2.56 -21.48 -6.27
N LYS A 123 2.08 -20.88 -7.37
CA LYS A 123 1.42 -21.57 -8.48
C LYS A 123 2.13 -21.24 -9.79
N GLU A 124 1.73 -21.92 -10.87
CA GLU A 124 2.15 -21.56 -12.23
C GLU A 124 1.69 -20.12 -12.52
N PRO A 125 2.58 -19.22 -12.95
CA PRO A 125 2.22 -17.82 -13.17
C PRO A 125 1.34 -17.72 -14.40
N ILE A 126 0.33 -16.87 -14.34
CA ILE A 126 -0.43 -16.48 -15.52
C ILE A 126 0.43 -15.45 -16.27
N PRO A 127 0.81 -15.69 -17.54
CA PRO A 127 1.62 -14.75 -18.31
C PRO A 127 0.95 -13.36 -18.39
N ARG A 128 1.77 -12.30 -18.43
CA ARG A 128 1.30 -10.91 -18.50
C ARG A 128 0.34 -10.54 -17.36
N THR A 129 0.66 -10.95 -16.14
CA THR A 129 -0.08 -10.56 -14.93
C THR A 129 0.82 -10.03 -13.83
N ALA A 130 0.27 -9.12 -13.02
CA ALA A 130 0.93 -8.58 -11.84
C ALA A 130 0.01 -8.63 -10.62
N ALA A 131 0.60 -8.68 -9.43
CA ALA A 131 -0.11 -8.34 -8.19
C ALA A 131 0.55 -7.12 -7.52
N LEU A 132 -0.28 -6.21 -7.03
CA LEU A 132 0.19 -5.02 -6.30
C LEU A 132 0.33 -5.38 -4.82
N ILE A 133 1.42 -4.92 -4.19
CA ILE A 133 1.72 -5.21 -2.79
C ILE A 133 1.69 -3.93 -1.97
N GLY A 134 0.86 -3.93 -0.92
CA GLY A 134 0.87 -2.95 0.15
C GLY A 134 0.34 -1.57 -0.24
N GLU A 135 -0.71 -1.50 -1.07
CA GLU A 135 -1.41 -0.23 -1.28
C GLU A 135 -1.90 0.35 0.07
N LYS A 136 -1.74 1.66 0.23
CA LYS A 136 -2.10 2.38 1.46
C LYS A 136 -3.62 2.53 1.55
N ASN A 137 -4.28 1.65 2.28
CA ASN A 137 -5.74 1.61 2.39
C ASN A 137 -6.41 2.91 2.91
N LEU A 138 -5.65 3.79 3.56
CA LEU A 138 -6.11 5.06 4.15
C LEU A 138 -5.55 6.30 3.43
N GLU A 139 -4.80 6.12 2.34
CA GLU A 139 -4.31 7.23 1.52
C GLU A 139 -5.46 7.83 0.68
N SER A 140 -5.41 9.13 0.44
CA SER A 140 -6.30 9.75 -0.54
C SER A 140 -5.81 9.43 -1.96
N GLU A 141 -6.72 9.34 -2.93
CA GLU A 141 -6.37 9.15 -4.35
C GLU A 141 -5.88 7.74 -4.72
N VAL A 142 -6.08 6.74 -3.84
CA VAL A 142 -5.61 5.37 -4.06
C VAL A 142 -6.23 4.74 -5.32
N GLU A 143 -7.49 5.07 -5.64
CA GLU A 143 -8.12 4.57 -6.87
C GLU A 143 -7.56 5.25 -8.12
N GLU A 144 -7.27 6.54 -8.06
CA GLU A 144 -6.61 7.26 -9.16
C GLU A 144 -5.17 6.76 -9.37
N ASN A 145 -4.43 6.52 -8.30
CA ASN A 145 -3.09 5.94 -8.34
C ASN A 145 -3.12 4.54 -8.97
N TYR A 146 -4.08 3.70 -8.55
CA TYR A 146 -4.30 2.38 -9.14
C TYR A 146 -4.68 2.45 -10.62
N ALA A 147 -5.56 3.37 -11.00
CA ALA A 147 -5.98 3.57 -12.38
C ALA A 147 -4.80 3.99 -13.28
N GLU A 148 -3.90 4.85 -12.79
CA GLU A 148 -2.71 5.25 -13.52
C GLU A 148 -1.73 4.09 -13.71
N VAL A 149 -1.51 3.29 -12.67
CA VAL A 149 -0.69 2.07 -12.78
C VAL A 149 -1.29 1.11 -13.81
N CYS A 150 -2.60 0.88 -13.79
CA CYS A 150 -3.26 0.03 -14.77
C CYS A 150 -3.13 0.59 -16.19
N ARG A 151 -3.31 1.91 -16.39
CA ARG A 151 -3.17 2.56 -17.70
C ARG A 151 -1.77 2.34 -18.30
N LEU A 152 -0.73 2.42 -17.47
CA LEU A 152 0.64 2.16 -17.90
C LEU A 152 0.84 0.67 -18.23
N LEU A 153 0.40 -0.23 -17.36
CA LEU A 153 0.50 -1.68 -17.57
C LEU A 153 -0.28 -2.18 -18.80
N ASP A 154 -1.43 -1.56 -19.10
CA ASP A 154 -2.24 -1.86 -20.28
C ASP A 154 -1.47 -1.62 -21.59
N ARG A 155 -0.52 -0.68 -21.63
CA ARG A 155 0.36 -0.45 -22.79
C ARG A 155 1.27 -1.65 -23.08
N LEU A 156 1.60 -2.43 -22.05
CA LEU A 156 2.40 -3.65 -22.13
C LEU A 156 1.51 -4.92 -22.20
N GLY A 157 0.17 -4.75 -22.22
CA GLY A 157 -0.78 -5.84 -22.16
C GLY A 157 -0.77 -6.61 -20.83
N ILE A 158 -0.28 -5.99 -19.74
CA ILE A 158 -0.16 -6.60 -18.42
C ILE A 158 -1.43 -6.31 -17.61
N LYS A 159 -2.03 -7.35 -17.00
CA LYS A 159 -3.21 -7.22 -16.14
C LYS A 159 -2.86 -7.33 -14.67
N VAL A 160 -3.38 -6.40 -13.85
CA VAL A 160 -3.36 -6.59 -12.39
C VAL A 160 -4.42 -7.60 -11.99
N ILE A 161 -4.01 -8.70 -11.35
CA ILE A 161 -4.93 -9.77 -10.92
C ILE A 161 -5.29 -9.66 -9.44
N LEU A 162 -4.49 -8.98 -8.63
CA LEU A 162 -4.72 -8.84 -7.20
C LEU A 162 -4.14 -7.53 -6.67
N ARG A 163 -4.90 -6.87 -5.80
CA ARG A 163 -4.46 -5.72 -5.00
C ARG A 163 -4.24 -6.20 -3.57
N PHE A 164 -3.06 -6.73 -3.27
CA PHE A 164 -2.76 -7.36 -1.98
C PHE A 164 -2.29 -6.29 -0.96
N CYS A 165 -2.99 -5.94 0.11
CA CYS A 165 -4.29 -6.41 0.62
C CYS A 165 -5.31 -5.25 0.69
N ARG A 166 -5.91 -4.89 -0.44
CA ARG A 166 -6.87 -3.78 -0.54
C ARG A 166 -8.16 -4.22 -1.21
N ASN A 167 -9.27 -4.10 -0.46
CA ASN A 167 -10.64 -4.43 -0.93
C ASN A 167 -10.75 -5.82 -1.58
N ILE A 168 -10.02 -6.79 -1.00
CA ILE A 168 -10.05 -8.19 -1.43
C ILE A 168 -10.74 -9.05 -0.38
N GLU A 169 -11.39 -10.12 -0.82
CA GLU A 169 -11.85 -11.19 0.06
C GLU A 169 -10.69 -12.09 0.46
N ALA A 170 -10.81 -12.78 1.61
CA ALA A 170 -9.77 -13.68 2.10
C ALA A 170 -9.41 -14.79 1.08
N ALA A 171 -10.42 -15.32 0.37
CA ALA A 171 -10.23 -16.33 -0.66
C ALA A 171 -9.41 -15.82 -1.87
N GLU A 172 -9.43 -14.51 -2.14
CA GLU A 172 -8.68 -13.93 -3.25
C GLU A 172 -7.18 -13.84 -2.97
N ILE A 173 -6.75 -13.92 -1.71
CA ILE A 173 -5.33 -13.91 -1.34
C ILE A 173 -4.57 -15.03 -2.07
N ALA A 174 -5.21 -16.20 -2.25
CA ALA A 174 -4.62 -17.33 -2.98
C ALA A 174 -4.24 -17.03 -4.45
N ARG A 175 -4.74 -15.93 -5.02
CA ARG A 175 -4.37 -15.45 -6.37
C ARG A 175 -2.99 -14.81 -6.40
N LEU A 176 -2.40 -14.50 -5.24
CA LEU A 176 -1.03 -13.99 -5.13
C LEU A 176 -0.03 -14.95 -5.80
N GLY A 177 -0.26 -16.27 -5.67
CA GLY A 177 0.57 -17.30 -6.28
C GLY A 177 0.49 -17.39 -7.81
N GLU A 178 -0.52 -16.76 -8.43
CA GLU A 178 -0.78 -16.79 -9.88
C GLU A 178 -0.13 -15.61 -10.61
N ALA A 179 0.39 -14.62 -9.88
CA ALA A 179 1.00 -13.43 -10.48
C ALA A 179 2.36 -13.76 -11.11
N ALA A 180 2.62 -13.24 -12.32
CA ALA A 180 3.93 -13.41 -12.95
C ALA A 180 5.02 -12.56 -12.29
N PHE A 181 4.66 -11.39 -11.75
CA PHE A 181 5.56 -10.52 -11.00
C PHE A 181 4.78 -9.65 -10.01
N PHE A 182 5.50 -8.97 -9.12
CA PHE A 182 4.92 -8.08 -8.11
C PHE A 182 5.25 -6.62 -8.36
N ILE A 183 4.36 -5.71 -7.94
CA ILE A 183 4.61 -4.28 -7.94
C ILE A 183 4.40 -3.78 -6.52
N ILE A 184 5.47 -3.30 -5.91
CA ILE A 184 5.47 -2.78 -4.54
C ILE A 184 4.97 -1.33 -4.58
N ARG A 185 4.14 -0.92 -3.60
CA ARG A 185 3.57 0.43 -3.56
C ARG A 185 4.64 1.52 -3.43
N ASP A 186 5.51 1.40 -2.43
CA ASP A 186 6.62 2.31 -2.12
C ASP A 186 7.55 1.71 -1.04
N GLU A 187 8.59 2.47 -0.66
CA GLU A 187 9.60 2.13 0.34
C GLU A 187 9.03 1.67 1.70
N ARG A 188 7.80 2.10 2.04
CA ARG A 188 7.20 1.76 3.34
C ARG A 188 6.97 0.25 3.46
N VAL A 189 6.60 -0.40 2.36
CA VAL A 189 6.25 -1.83 2.30
C VAL A 189 7.26 -2.65 1.50
N GLU A 190 8.44 -2.09 1.23
CA GLU A 190 9.47 -2.72 0.42
C GLU A 190 9.97 -4.02 1.06
N GLU A 191 10.23 -4.03 2.37
CA GLU A 191 10.70 -5.22 3.08
C GLU A 191 9.74 -6.41 2.90
N ALA A 192 8.44 -6.20 3.11
CA ALA A 192 7.42 -7.21 2.88
C ALA A 192 7.31 -7.59 1.41
N GLY A 193 7.33 -6.60 0.50
CA GLY A 193 7.26 -6.84 -0.94
C GLY A 193 8.40 -7.73 -1.44
N ILE A 194 9.64 -7.46 -1.02
CA ILE A 194 10.81 -8.27 -1.35
C ILE A 194 10.71 -9.66 -0.73
N THR A 195 10.27 -9.75 0.54
CA THR A 195 10.09 -11.03 1.25
C THR A 195 9.08 -11.92 0.52
N ILE A 196 7.95 -11.34 0.11
CA ILE A 196 6.92 -12.01 -0.67
C ILE A 196 7.48 -12.41 -2.04
N ALA A 197 8.10 -11.49 -2.78
CA ALA A 197 8.68 -11.79 -4.09
C ALA A 197 9.68 -12.95 -4.05
N ASN A 198 10.56 -12.98 -3.05
CA ASN A 198 11.51 -14.06 -2.83
C ASN A 198 10.83 -15.39 -2.50
N ARG A 199 9.80 -15.38 -1.62
CA ARG A 199 9.05 -16.60 -1.27
C ARG A 199 8.37 -17.24 -2.49
N PHE A 200 7.84 -16.41 -3.39
CA PHE A 200 7.18 -16.88 -4.62
C PHE A 200 8.14 -17.07 -5.80
N GLY A 201 9.42 -16.70 -5.66
CA GLY A 201 10.43 -16.80 -6.72
C GLY A 201 10.11 -15.93 -7.95
N ARG A 202 9.57 -14.72 -7.73
CA ARG A 202 9.12 -13.82 -8.80
C ARG A 202 9.91 -12.51 -8.82
N PRO A 203 10.10 -11.89 -10.01
CA PRO A 203 10.63 -10.54 -10.08
C PRO A 203 9.63 -9.53 -9.49
N TYR A 204 10.11 -8.33 -9.18
CA TYR A 204 9.28 -7.25 -8.68
C TYR A 204 9.75 -5.88 -9.20
N VAL A 205 8.81 -4.93 -9.20
CA VAL A 205 9.05 -3.49 -9.36
C VAL A 205 8.96 -2.84 -7.98
N SER A 206 9.94 -2.00 -7.62
CA SER A 206 10.15 -1.54 -6.24
C SER A 206 9.16 -0.47 -5.76
N ALA A 207 8.54 0.28 -6.68
CA ALA A 207 7.61 1.34 -6.35
C ALA A 207 6.63 1.63 -7.49
N PHE A 208 5.55 2.35 -7.15
CA PHE A 208 4.70 2.99 -8.16
C PHE A 208 5.47 4.10 -8.91
N PRO A 209 5.10 4.39 -10.18
CA PRO A 209 5.76 5.41 -10.99
C PRO A 209 5.59 6.78 -10.36
N SER A 210 6.69 7.48 -10.11
CA SER A 210 6.68 8.82 -9.52
C SER A 210 6.95 9.88 -10.58
N GLY A 211 5.98 10.74 -10.87
CA GLY A 211 6.14 11.78 -11.89
C GLY A 211 6.18 11.26 -13.33
N LEU A 212 6.72 12.09 -14.23
CA LEU A 212 6.71 11.84 -15.68
C LEU A 212 7.77 10.82 -16.07
N SER A 213 9.02 11.03 -15.66
CA SER A 213 10.13 10.10 -15.88
C SER A 213 9.93 8.79 -15.14
N GLY A 214 9.34 8.81 -13.94
CA GLY A 214 9.00 7.59 -13.21
C GLY A 214 8.00 6.71 -13.97
N SER A 215 7.11 7.30 -14.78
CA SER A 215 6.22 6.52 -15.66
C SER A 215 7.01 5.74 -16.73
N ILE A 216 8.07 6.35 -17.27
CA ILE A 216 8.92 5.75 -18.29
C ILE A 216 9.76 4.63 -17.68
N SER A 217 10.43 4.88 -16.55
CA SER A 217 11.19 3.86 -15.83
C SER A 217 10.32 2.69 -15.41
N PHE A 218 9.10 2.96 -14.94
CA PHE A 218 8.14 1.93 -14.55
C PHE A 218 7.74 1.02 -15.73
N LEU A 219 7.47 1.57 -16.92
CA LEU A 219 7.18 0.75 -18.11
C LEU A 219 8.36 -0.17 -18.46
N GLN A 220 9.59 0.36 -18.38
CA GLN A 220 10.80 -0.43 -18.65
C GLN A 220 10.99 -1.54 -17.61
N GLU A 221 10.85 -1.23 -16.33
CA GLU A 221 11.01 -2.18 -15.23
C GLU A 221 9.92 -3.26 -15.24
N ALA A 222 8.65 -2.87 -15.40
CA ALA A 222 7.53 -3.80 -15.48
C ALA A 222 7.61 -4.69 -16.73
N GLY A 223 7.98 -4.12 -17.88
CA GLY A 223 8.21 -4.86 -19.11
C GLY A 223 9.30 -5.92 -18.95
N LYS A 224 10.45 -5.55 -18.38
CA LYS A 224 11.55 -6.47 -18.08
C LYS A 224 11.15 -7.55 -17.08
N ALA A 225 10.49 -7.18 -15.97
CA ALA A 225 10.02 -8.12 -14.96
C ALA A 225 9.03 -9.15 -15.54
N CYS A 226 8.19 -8.72 -16.49
CA CYS A 226 7.22 -9.59 -17.16
C CYS A 226 7.81 -10.36 -18.36
N GLY A 227 9.05 -10.08 -18.77
CA GLY A 227 9.68 -10.71 -19.94
C GLY A 227 9.10 -10.27 -21.28
N ILE A 228 8.61 -9.02 -21.36
CA ILE A 228 8.12 -8.42 -22.61
C ILE A 228 9.31 -8.13 -23.55
N PRO A 229 9.19 -8.36 -24.88
CA PRO A 229 10.23 -8.01 -25.84
C PRO A 229 10.60 -6.53 -25.79
N GLU A 230 11.89 -6.21 -25.96
CA GLU A 230 12.38 -4.82 -25.87
C GLU A 230 11.71 -3.89 -26.91
N GLU A 231 11.33 -4.40 -28.09
CA GLU A 231 10.59 -3.61 -29.07
C GLU A 231 9.20 -3.19 -28.55
N GLU A 232 8.45 -4.10 -27.91
CA GLU A 232 7.14 -3.78 -27.31
C GLU A 232 7.28 -2.79 -26.14
N ILE A 233 8.35 -2.91 -25.35
CA ILE A 233 8.66 -1.95 -24.27
C ILE A 233 8.95 -0.57 -24.87
N ALA A 234 9.77 -0.48 -25.91
CA ALA A 234 10.11 0.77 -26.58
C ALA A 234 8.87 1.44 -27.19
N GLU A 235 7.97 0.68 -27.80
CA GLU A 235 6.69 1.18 -28.30
C GLU A 235 5.80 1.74 -27.18
N ALA A 236 5.69 1.03 -26.05
CA ALA A 236 4.92 1.50 -24.89
C ALA A 236 5.50 2.79 -24.28
N VAL A 237 6.82 2.88 -24.18
CA VAL A 237 7.54 4.09 -23.71
C VAL A 237 7.28 5.27 -24.65
N PHE A 238 7.46 5.08 -25.96
CA PHE A 238 7.20 6.11 -26.95
C PHE A 238 5.75 6.62 -26.87
N ALA A 239 4.78 5.71 -26.81
CA ALA A 239 3.37 6.06 -26.68
C ALA A 239 3.05 6.81 -25.38
N GLU A 240 3.81 6.58 -24.31
CA GLU A 240 3.67 7.32 -23.06
C GLU A 240 4.29 8.72 -23.13
N GLU A 241 5.45 8.88 -23.76
CA GLU A 241 6.06 10.21 -23.98
C GLU A 241 5.16 11.11 -24.85
N GLU A 242 4.56 10.55 -25.90
CA GLU A 242 3.56 11.24 -26.74
C GLU A 242 2.35 11.69 -25.90
N TYR A 243 1.78 10.76 -25.11
CA TYR A 243 0.66 11.05 -24.22
C TYR A 243 0.98 12.16 -23.22
N GLN A 244 2.13 12.08 -22.54
CA GLN A 244 2.56 13.11 -21.60
C GLN A 244 2.65 14.49 -22.26
N ARG A 245 3.22 14.56 -23.46
CA ARG A 245 3.33 15.83 -24.20
C ARG A 245 1.96 16.40 -24.55
N GLU A 246 1.03 15.58 -25.01
CA GLU A 246 -0.34 15.99 -25.31
C GLU A 246 -1.07 16.49 -24.06
N GLN A 247 -0.97 15.77 -22.95
CA GLN A 247 -1.64 16.14 -21.70
C GLN A 247 -1.05 17.37 -21.02
N LEU A 248 0.24 17.65 -21.23
CA LEU A 248 0.91 18.84 -20.70
C LEU A 248 0.63 20.11 -21.53
N ALA A 249 0.28 19.98 -22.80
CA ALA A 249 0.04 21.12 -23.70
C ALA A 249 -0.97 22.17 -23.16
N PRO A 250 -2.09 21.80 -22.52
CA PRO A 250 -3.03 22.75 -21.91
C PRO A 250 -2.45 23.58 -20.76
N PHE A 251 -1.27 23.21 -20.23
CA PHE A 251 -0.57 23.93 -19.16
C PHE A 251 0.52 24.87 -19.69
N ALA A 252 0.70 24.98 -21.01
CA ALA A 252 1.61 25.95 -21.62
C ALA A 252 1.28 27.41 -21.23
N GLU A 253 0.05 27.72 -20.83
CA GLU A 253 -0.33 29.02 -20.28
C GLU A 253 0.36 29.36 -18.93
N LEU A 254 0.96 28.37 -18.28
CA LEU A 254 1.75 28.56 -17.07
C LEU A 254 3.23 28.90 -17.38
N ALA A 255 3.68 28.75 -18.63
CA ALA A 255 5.05 29.07 -19.01
C ALA A 255 5.43 30.52 -18.64
N GLY A 256 6.65 30.71 -18.15
CA GLY A 256 7.17 31.99 -17.67
C GLY A 256 6.64 32.44 -16.30
N THR A 257 5.75 31.66 -15.67
CA THR A 257 5.32 31.93 -14.29
C THR A 257 6.44 31.52 -13.32
N ALA A 258 6.69 32.34 -12.30
CA ALA A 258 7.54 31.97 -11.18
C ALA A 258 6.69 31.41 -10.03
N VAL A 259 7.06 30.27 -9.44
CA VAL A 259 6.34 29.62 -8.34
C VAL A 259 7.22 29.40 -7.12
N ALA A 260 6.60 29.42 -5.93
CA ALA A 260 7.24 29.06 -4.67
C ALA A 260 6.66 27.72 -4.17
N LEU A 261 7.48 26.67 -4.13
CA LEU A 261 7.05 25.28 -3.83
C LEU A 261 6.70 25.01 -2.36
N GLY A 262 7.07 25.90 -1.45
CA GLY A 262 6.76 25.76 -0.03
C GLY A 262 7.39 24.51 0.63
N PHE A 263 6.75 24.01 1.69
CA PHE A 263 7.17 22.83 2.44
C PHE A 263 7.02 21.56 1.59
N GLU A 264 8.01 20.67 1.64
CA GLU A 264 7.94 19.35 1.01
C GLU A 264 7.18 18.38 1.94
N PRO A 265 5.95 17.96 1.61
CA PRO A 265 5.15 17.13 2.49
C PRO A 265 5.64 15.68 2.54
N PHE A 266 6.22 15.20 1.45
CA PHE A 266 6.74 13.84 1.29
C PHE A 266 7.99 13.88 0.42
N ALA A 267 8.99 13.07 0.77
CA ALA A 267 10.26 13.04 0.05
C ALA A 267 10.06 12.74 -1.44
N GLY A 268 10.63 13.58 -2.31
CA GLY A 268 10.55 13.43 -3.76
C GLY A 268 9.46 14.28 -4.42
N CYS A 269 8.53 14.87 -3.65
CA CYS A 269 7.53 15.78 -4.21
C CYS A 269 8.17 17.01 -4.87
N HIS A 270 9.28 17.52 -4.32
CA HIS A 270 10.03 18.62 -4.97
C HIS A 270 10.63 18.19 -6.31
N ALA A 271 11.17 16.97 -6.39
CA ALA A 271 11.77 16.47 -7.62
C ALA A 271 10.71 16.34 -8.74
N VAL A 272 9.56 15.74 -8.43
CA VAL A 272 8.44 15.61 -9.37
C VAL A 272 7.89 16.98 -9.78
N ALA A 273 7.79 17.92 -8.83
CA ALA A 273 7.35 19.29 -9.11
C ALA A 273 8.31 20.01 -10.06
N ARG A 274 9.61 19.96 -9.80
CA ARG A 274 10.64 20.59 -10.64
C ARG A 274 10.70 19.97 -12.04
N GLU A 275 10.55 18.66 -12.15
CA GLU A 275 10.43 17.98 -13.44
C GLU A 275 9.24 18.53 -14.24
N ALA A 276 8.05 18.59 -13.62
CA ALA A 276 6.87 19.13 -14.28
C ALA A 276 7.07 20.59 -14.70
N MET A 277 7.67 21.41 -13.83
CA MET A 277 7.99 22.81 -14.10
C MET A 277 8.91 22.99 -15.30
N GLU A 278 9.98 22.19 -15.39
CA GLU A 278 10.91 22.22 -16.52
C GLU A 278 10.19 21.91 -17.83
N ARG A 279 9.31 20.90 -17.84
CA ARG A 279 8.58 20.46 -19.05
C ARG A 279 7.62 21.50 -19.61
N ILE A 280 7.10 22.42 -18.78
CA ILE A 280 6.16 23.46 -19.20
C ILE A 280 6.71 24.89 -19.05
N GLY A 281 8.00 25.05 -18.72
CA GLY A 281 8.68 26.34 -18.66
C GLY A 281 8.30 27.23 -17.47
N ILE A 282 8.01 26.65 -16.29
CA ILE A 282 7.84 27.39 -15.03
C ILE A 282 9.20 27.53 -14.32
N THR A 283 9.44 28.65 -13.64
CA THR A 283 10.65 28.86 -12.83
C THR A 283 10.36 28.83 -11.33
N GLU A 284 11.33 28.38 -10.53
CA GLU A 284 11.24 28.44 -9.07
C GLU A 284 11.75 29.81 -8.58
N SER A 285 10.98 30.49 -7.73
CA SER A 285 11.39 31.74 -7.07
C SER A 285 10.72 31.87 -5.71
N ALA A 286 11.46 32.38 -4.71
CA ALA A 286 10.93 32.66 -3.38
C ALA A 286 9.80 33.71 -3.40
N ASP A 287 9.86 34.65 -4.35
CA ASP A 287 8.84 35.70 -4.57
C ASP A 287 7.76 35.26 -5.58
N GLY A 288 7.78 33.98 -6.00
CA GLY A 288 6.84 33.41 -6.94
C GLY A 288 5.44 33.22 -6.37
N MET A 289 4.49 32.89 -7.24
CA MET A 289 3.14 32.49 -6.83
C MET A 289 3.24 31.27 -5.90
N PRO A 290 2.68 31.32 -4.67
CA PRO A 290 2.72 30.19 -3.77
C PRO A 290 1.89 29.05 -4.33
N VAL A 291 2.50 27.88 -4.46
CA VAL A 291 1.80 26.66 -4.89
C VAL A 291 1.83 25.61 -3.79
N LYS A 292 0.79 24.79 -3.76
CA LYS A 292 0.71 23.66 -2.83
C LYS A 292 1.14 22.39 -3.54
N LEU A 293 2.03 21.65 -2.91
CA LEU A 293 2.37 20.30 -3.30
C LEU A 293 1.32 19.32 -2.76
N PRO A 294 1.02 18.24 -3.51
CA PRO A 294 0.18 17.18 -2.99
C PRO A 294 0.88 16.51 -1.81
N PHE A 295 0.09 16.05 -0.84
CA PHE A 295 0.62 15.42 0.36
C PHE A 295 1.35 14.10 0.04
N TYR A 296 0.83 13.33 -0.92
CA TYR A 296 1.44 12.11 -1.43
C TYR A 296 2.19 12.37 -2.75
N LEU A 297 3.16 11.51 -3.03
CA LEU A 297 3.97 11.59 -4.24
C LEU A 297 3.09 11.37 -5.49
N PRO A 298 3.11 12.26 -6.50
CA PRO A 298 2.27 12.12 -7.68
C PRO A 298 2.57 10.84 -8.45
N VAL A 299 1.56 9.97 -8.60
CA VAL A 299 1.70 8.73 -9.36
C VAL A 299 1.49 8.99 -10.84
N GLY A 300 2.53 8.69 -11.62
CA GLY A 300 2.58 8.82 -13.07
C GLY A 300 2.23 10.22 -13.60
N ALA A 301 1.83 10.27 -14.87
CA ALA A 301 1.40 11.50 -15.51
C ALA A 301 0.10 12.04 -14.90
N ALA A 302 -0.84 11.15 -14.54
CA ALA A 302 -2.12 11.54 -13.96
C ALA A 302 -1.95 12.38 -12.67
N GLY A 303 -1.06 11.95 -11.75
CA GLY A 303 -0.75 12.69 -10.54
C GLY A 303 -0.15 14.06 -10.83
N VAL A 304 0.79 14.14 -11.78
CA VAL A 304 1.41 15.42 -12.20
C VAL A 304 0.36 16.38 -12.75
N LEU A 305 -0.53 15.91 -13.62
CA LEU A 305 -1.58 16.74 -14.22
C LEU A 305 -2.55 17.29 -13.16
N LYS A 306 -2.88 16.49 -12.14
CA LYS A 306 -3.70 16.93 -11.01
C LYS A 306 -3.04 18.05 -10.22
N MET A 307 -1.74 17.91 -9.93
CA MET A 307 -0.94 18.95 -9.28
C MET A 307 -0.93 20.25 -10.12
N LEU A 308 -0.64 20.17 -11.42
CA LEU A 308 -0.63 21.33 -12.31
C LEU A 308 -2.02 21.99 -12.44
N TYR A 309 -3.10 21.21 -12.38
CA TYR A 309 -4.46 21.73 -12.37
C TYR A 309 -4.72 22.60 -11.13
N LEU A 310 -4.24 22.19 -9.96
CA LEU A 310 -4.35 22.98 -8.73
C LEU A 310 -3.58 24.29 -8.84
N TRP A 311 -2.38 24.26 -9.41
CA TRP A 311 -1.56 25.46 -9.59
C TRP A 311 -2.18 26.44 -10.59
N ARG A 312 -2.73 25.92 -11.69
CA ARG A 312 -3.50 26.71 -12.67
C ARG A 312 -4.70 27.40 -12.04
N ARG A 313 -5.40 26.72 -11.12
CA ARG A 313 -6.53 27.32 -10.39
C ARG A 313 -6.07 28.45 -9.48
N GLU A 314 -4.90 28.32 -8.86
CA GLU A 314 -4.35 29.37 -8.00
C GLU A 314 -3.93 30.60 -8.80
N LYS A 315 -3.33 30.44 -10.00
CA LYS A 315 -3.00 31.56 -10.90
C LYS A 315 -4.21 32.38 -11.34
N ARG A 316 -5.39 31.77 -11.38
CA ARG A 316 -6.66 32.42 -11.79
C ARG A 316 -7.38 33.13 -10.65
N ARG A 317 -6.92 32.97 -9.41
CA ARG A 317 -7.44 33.68 -8.23
C ARG A 317 -6.71 34.99 -8.03
#